data_AF-A0Y637-F1
#
_entry.id   AF-A0Y637-F1
#
_cell.length_a   1.000
_cell.length_b   1.000
_cell.length_c   1.000
_cell.angle_alpha   90.00
_cell.angle_beta   90.00
_cell.angle_gamma   90.00
#
_symmetry.space_group_name_H-M   'P 1'
#
loop_
_entity.id
_entity.type
_entity.pdbx_description
1 polymer ?
#
loop_
_entity_poly.entity_id
_entity_poly.type
_entity_poly.pdbx_seq_one_letter_code
_entity_poly.pdbx_strand_id
1 'polypeptide(L)'
;MNKYIAPPLGLIDHNNLKDNEGKLLTINYEMFPDENTMLFKKEAYLIVSTDYYSKIKKVRRFTQSELPLRSLPWIVDQIENGFFKRKDEGGFSNFKRSTTAEFEGETIGVNAMMHCCTENVPGLNIWNGNRKDYIASITPQVWDIPIHMLKDGLLDELKAIAKKYENGTL
;
A
#
# COMPACT_ATOMS: atom_id res chain seq x y z
N MET A 1 9.96 -10.81 -18.06
CA MET A 1 8.90 -10.78 -17.05
C MET A 1 9.11 -11.92 -16.09
N ASN A 2 9.29 -11.61 -14.81
CA ASN A 2 9.47 -12.61 -13.77
C ASN A 2 8.18 -13.43 -13.65
N LYS A 3 8.25 -14.75 -13.85
CA LYS A 3 7.07 -15.66 -13.86
C LYS A 3 6.60 -16.04 -12.44
N TYR A 4 7.35 -15.63 -11.43
CA TYR A 4 7.09 -15.98 -10.05
C TYR A 4 5.84 -15.26 -9.53
N ILE A 5 4.91 -16.03 -8.94
CA ILE A 5 3.79 -15.50 -8.17
C ILE A 5 3.96 -15.99 -6.73
N ALA A 6 4.15 -15.06 -5.81
CA ALA A 6 4.25 -15.35 -4.40
C ALA A 6 2.90 -15.84 -3.84
N PRO A 7 2.90 -16.85 -2.96
CA PRO A 7 1.68 -17.31 -2.32
C PRO A 7 1.13 -16.24 -1.35
N PRO A 8 -0.20 -16.16 -1.19
CA PRO A 8 -0.81 -15.25 -0.22
C PRO A 8 -0.35 -15.55 1.21
N LEU A 9 -0.18 -14.51 2.04
CA LEU A 9 0.22 -14.66 3.46
C LEU A 9 -0.96 -15.05 4.38
N GLY A 10 -2.17 -15.10 3.82
CA GLY A 10 -3.41 -15.31 4.56
C GLY A 10 -3.91 -14.01 5.20
N LEU A 11 -5.24 -13.88 5.21
CA LEU A 11 -5.93 -12.71 5.73
C LEU A 11 -5.64 -12.50 7.23
N ILE A 12 -5.42 -11.24 7.61
CA ILE A 12 -5.39 -10.82 9.01
C ILE A 12 -6.82 -10.69 9.54
N ASP A 13 -7.09 -11.30 10.69
CA ASP A 13 -8.31 -11.06 11.46
C ASP A 13 -8.08 -9.87 12.40
N HIS A 14 -8.76 -8.76 12.15
CA HIS A 14 -8.58 -7.52 12.91
C HIS A 14 -8.93 -7.65 14.39
N ASN A 15 -9.71 -8.67 14.77
CA ASN A 15 -10.14 -8.91 16.16
C ASN A 15 -9.33 -9.99 16.88
N ASN A 16 -8.49 -10.73 16.15
CA ASN A 16 -7.76 -11.87 16.69
C ASN A 16 -6.40 -12.00 15.99
N LEU A 17 -5.52 -11.03 16.27
CA LEU A 17 -4.16 -11.01 15.73
C LEU A 17 -3.34 -12.17 16.27
N LYS A 18 -2.57 -12.80 15.39
CA LYS A 18 -1.59 -13.81 15.76
C LYS A 18 -0.33 -13.18 16.36
N ASP A 19 0.49 -13.96 17.05
CA ASP A 19 1.73 -13.49 17.69
C ASP A 19 2.72 -12.82 16.71
N ASN A 20 2.67 -13.17 15.42
CA ASN A 20 3.52 -12.59 14.37
C ASN A 20 2.86 -11.40 13.63
N GLU A 21 1.69 -10.94 14.10
CA GLU A 21 0.89 -9.87 13.49
C GLU A 21 0.79 -8.68 14.46
N GLY A 22 1.27 -7.50 14.04
CA GLY A 22 1.27 -6.29 14.85
C GLY A 22 0.58 -5.14 14.15
N LYS A 23 -0.43 -4.52 14.78
CA LYS A 23 -1.09 -3.33 14.25
C LYS A 23 -0.13 -2.13 14.26
N LEU A 24 -0.03 -1.42 13.14
CA LEU A 24 0.84 -0.26 12.96
C LEU A 24 0.06 1.05 12.92
N LEU A 25 -1.01 1.11 12.11
CA LEU A 25 -1.76 2.34 11.86
C LEU A 25 -3.20 2.02 11.46
N THR A 26 -4.14 2.91 11.77
CA THR A 26 -5.48 2.90 11.15
C THR A 26 -5.55 4.05 10.15
N ILE A 27 -6.04 3.78 8.94
CA ILE A 27 -6.19 4.75 7.87
C ILE A 27 -7.68 4.98 7.63
N ASN A 28 -8.11 6.23 7.76
CA ASN A 28 -9.50 6.62 7.54
C ASN A 28 -9.64 7.20 6.14
N TYR A 29 -10.22 6.43 5.22
CA TYR A 29 -10.58 6.91 3.89
C TYR A 29 -11.95 7.58 3.94
N GLU A 30 -11.99 8.91 3.88
CA GLU A 30 -13.23 9.69 4.00
C GLU A 30 -14.29 9.32 2.96
N MET A 31 -13.86 8.92 1.76
CA MET A 31 -14.74 8.49 0.67
C MET A 31 -15.31 7.08 0.85
N PHE A 32 -14.81 6.31 1.82
CA PHE A 32 -15.21 4.93 2.12
C PHE A 32 -15.57 4.77 3.60
N PRO A 33 -16.64 5.43 4.10
CA PRO A 33 -16.98 5.42 5.52
C PRO A 33 -17.39 4.04 6.07
N ASP A 34 -17.76 3.11 5.19
CA ASP A 34 -18.10 1.72 5.54
C ASP A 34 -16.88 0.77 5.51
N GLU A 35 -15.69 1.30 5.20
CA GLU A 35 -14.44 0.55 5.12
C GLU A 35 -13.52 0.87 6.30
N ASN A 36 -12.89 -0.17 6.84
CA ASN A 36 -11.88 -0.05 7.87
C ASN A 36 -10.54 -0.50 7.28
N THR A 37 -9.67 0.44 6.94
CA THR A 37 -8.32 0.15 6.46
C THR A 37 -7.31 0.30 7.60
N MET A 38 -6.46 -0.70 7.77
CA MET A 38 -5.39 -0.69 8.76
C MET A 38 -4.09 -1.22 8.18
N LEU A 39 -2.98 -0.70 8.66
CA LEU A 39 -1.66 -1.22 8.39
C LEU A 39 -1.25 -2.18 9.50
N PHE A 40 -0.71 -3.32 9.12
CA PHE A 40 -0.11 -4.30 10.01
C PHE A 40 1.29 -4.66 9.56
N LYS A 41 2.13 -5.04 10.51
CA LYS A 41 3.31 -5.87 10.28
C LYS A 41 2.88 -7.33 10.37
N LYS A 42 3.27 -8.13 9.39
CA LYS A 42 3.18 -9.59 9.43
C LYS A 42 4.48 -10.17 8.92
N GLU A 43 5.26 -10.76 9.82
CA GLU A 43 6.61 -11.23 9.50
C GLU A 43 7.46 -10.11 8.84
N ALA A 44 7.93 -10.33 7.61
CA ALA A 44 8.71 -9.39 6.82
C ALA A 44 7.86 -8.47 5.91
N TYR A 45 6.54 -8.40 6.12
CA TYR A 45 5.61 -7.70 5.23
C TYR A 45 4.81 -6.61 5.93
N LEU A 46 4.57 -5.54 5.18
CA LEU A 46 3.57 -4.52 5.45
C LEU A 46 2.27 -4.99 4.80
N ILE A 47 1.24 -5.13 5.62
CA ILE A 47 -0.08 -5.55 5.18
C ILE A 47 -1.01 -4.36 5.25
N VAL A 48 -1.58 -4.00 4.11
CA VAL A 48 -2.69 -3.05 4.02
C VAL A 48 -3.96 -3.89 4.03
N SER A 49 -4.65 -3.98 5.16
CA SER A 49 -5.83 -4.81 5.31
C SER A 49 -7.08 -3.94 5.38
N THR A 50 -8.09 -4.29 4.58
CA THR A 50 -9.37 -3.58 4.52
C THR A 50 -10.51 -4.54 4.80
N ASP A 51 -11.29 -4.23 5.83
CA ASP A 51 -12.65 -4.78 6.04
C ASP A 51 -13.65 -3.83 5.36
N TYR A 52 -14.51 -4.38 4.52
CA TYR A 52 -15.54 -3.63 3.82
C TYR A 52 -16.86 -4.40 3.73
N TYR A 53 -17.97 -3.65 3.68
CA TYR A 53 -19.28 -4.24 3.43
C TYR A 53 -19.56 -4.42 1.94
N SER A 54 -19.65 -5.67 1.47
CA SER A 54 -20.03 -5.96 0.08
C SER A 54 -21.52 -5.71 -0.12
N LYS A 55 -21.87 -4.62 -0.81
CA LYS A 55 -23.27 -4.27 -1.13
C LYS A 55 -23.98 -5.33 -1.97
N ILE A 56 -23.24 -6.02 -2.86
CA ILE A 56 -23.79 -7.08 -3.72
C ILE A 56 -24.10 -8.34 -2.91
N LYS A 57 -23.19 -8.77 -2.05
CA LYS A 57 -23.32 -10.02 -1.29
C LYS A 57 -23.98 -9.83 0.07
N LYS A 58 -24.19 -8.58 0.49
CA LYS A 58 -24.75 -8.16 1.78
C LYS A 58 -23.99 -8.74 3.00
N VAL A 59 -22.68 -8.90 2.87
CA VAL A 59 -21.80 -9.45 3.91
C VAL A 59 -20.54 -8.60 4.04
N ARG A 60 -19.94 -8.56 5.24
CA ARG A 60 -18.58 -8.04 5.41
C ARG A 60 -17.57 -8.99 4.76
N ARG A 61 -16.55 -8.39 4.17
CA ARG A 61 -15.45 -9.08 3.50
C ARG A 61 -14.14 -8.43 3.90
N PHE A 62 -13.08 -9.22 3.77
CA PHE A 62 -11.72 -8.79 4.03
C PHE A 62 -10.92 -8.93 2.75
N THR A 63 -10.07 -7.95 2.51
CA THR A 63 -9.03 -8.02 1.48
C THR A 63 -7.73 -7.48 2.07
N GLN A 64 -6.61 -7.79 1.45
CA GLN A 64 -5.35 -7.16 1.79
C GLN A 64 -4.41 -7.05 0.60
N SER A 65 -3.52 -6.07 0.69
CA SER A 65 -2.34 -5.93 -0.15
C SER A 65 -1.10 -6.15 0.71
N GLU A 66 -0.16 -6.93 0.17
CA GLU A 66 0.99 -7.45 0.89
C GLU A 66 2.24 -6.89 0.21
N LEU A 67 3.02 -6.09 0.94
CA LEU A 67 4.22 -5.44 0.43
C LEU A 67 5.41 -5.86 1.30
N PRO A 68 6.55 -6.28 0.73
CA PRO A 68 7.75 -6.52 1.53
C PRO A 68 8.09 -5.25 2.34
N LEU A 69 8.30 -5.36 3.66
CA LEU A 69 8.61 -4.20 4.51
C LEU A 69 9.86 -3.47 4.02
N ARG A 70 10.80 -4.21 3.44
CA ARG A 70 12.02 -3.67 2.83
C ARG A 70 11.74 -2.69 1.69
N SER A 71 10.58 -2.77 1.06
CA SER A 71 10.16 -1.83 0.01
C SER A 71 9.67 -0.49 0.58
N LEU A 72 9.28 -0.42 1.86
CA LEU A 72 8.65 0.78 2.43
C LEU A 72 9.56 2.02 2.40
N PRO A 73 10.85 1.96 2.81
CA PRO A 73 11.74 3.12 2.67
C PRO A 73 11.86 3.61 1.22
N TRP A 74 11.91 2.67 0.26
CA TRP A 74 11.95 3.01 -1.16
C TRP A 74 10.63 3.65 -1.62
N ILE A 75 9.47 3.11 -1.23
CA ILE A 75 8.15 3.68 -1.53
C ILE A 75 8.09 5.12 -1.02
N VAL A 76 8.46 5.35 0.24
CA VAL A 76 8.51 6.68 0.86
C VAL A 76 9.37 7.64 0.04
N ASP A 77 10.57 7.22 -0.35
CA ASP A 77 11.47 8.01 -1.20
C ASP A 77 10.84 8.32 -2.57
N GLN A 78 10.18 7.35 -3.21
CA GLN A 78 9.53 7.57 -4.50
C GLN A 78 8.40 8.61 -4.38
N ILE A 79 7.69 8.64 -3.26
CA ILE A 79 6.64 9.63 -2.99
C ILE A 79 7.26 11.00 -2.71
N GLU A 80 8.11 11.09 -1.69
CA GLU A 80 8.65 12.35 -1.15
C GLU A 80 9.62 13.02 -2.11
N ASN A 81 10.59 12.26 -2.63
CA ASN A 81 11.66 12.79 -3.48
C ASN A 81 11.36 12.62 -4.96
N GLY A 82 10.45 11.71 -5.33
CA GLY A 82 10.02 11.50 -6.71
C GLY A 82 8.76 12.30 -7.07
N PHE A 83 7.59 11.79 -6.71
CA PHE A 83 6.29 12.32 -7.15
C PHE A 83 5.93 13.70 -6.57
N PHE A 84 6.42 14.05 -5.38
CA PHE A 84 6.09 15.33 -4.73
C PHE A 84 7.04 16.47 -5.07
N LYS A 85 8.24 16.17 -5.56
CA LYS A 85 9.21 17.19 -6.01
C LYS A 85 9.05 17.50 -7.47
N ARG A 86 9.38 18.73 -7.84
CA ARG A 86 9.48 19.11 -9.25
C ARG A 86 10.76 18.54 -9.87
N LYS A 87 10.79 18.42 -11.19
CA LYS A 87 11.95 17.89 -11.92
C LYS A 87 13.24 18.68 -11.66
N ASP A 88 13.15 20.00 -11.55
CA ASP A 88 14.26 20.91 -11.23
C ASP A 88 14.74 20.78 -9.77
N GLU A 89 13.95 20.16 -8.90
CA GLU A 89 14.29 19.83 -7.50
C GLU A 89 14.76 18.37 -7.33
N GLY A 90 14.97 17.66 -8.44
CA GLY A 90 15.36 16.24 -8.46
C GLY A 90 14.21 15.24 -8.49
N GLY A 91 12.97 15.73 -8.55
CA GLY A 91 11.77 14.88 -8.65
C GLY A 91 11.52 14.30 -10.04
N PHE A 92 10.42 13.58 -10.17
CA PHE A 92 10.02 12.99 -11.44
C PHE A 92 9.52 14.04 -12.43
N SER A 93 9.82 13.83 -13.71
CA SER A 93 9.19 14.62 -14.77
C SER A 93 7.69 14.34 -14.81
N ASN A 94 6.88 15.32 -15.25
CA ASN A 94 5.43 15.16 -15.47
C ASN A 94 5.06 14.00 -16.40
N PHE A 95 6.00 13.51 -17.22
CA PHE A 95 5.82 12.37 -18.11
C PHE A 95 6.12 11.01 -17.47
N LYS A 96 6.78 10.98 -16.31
CA LYS A 96 7.09 9.75 -15.57
C LYS A 96 5.92 9.43 -14.64
N ARG A 97 5.06 8.51 -15.08
CA ARG A 97 3.83 8.11 -14.37
C ARG A 97 4.00 6.86 -13.51
N SER A 98 5.13 6.17 -13.60
CA SER A 98 5.37 4.91 -12.91
C SER A 98 6.85 4.71 -12.60
N THR A 99 7.12 4.01 -11.51
CA THR A 99 8.45 3.55 -11.11
C THR A 99 8.33 2.18 -10.43
N THR A 100 9.32 1.32 -10.59
CA THR A 100 9.31 -0.05 -10.05
C THR A 100 10.68 -0.44 -9.51
N ALA A 101 10.69 -1.33 -8.52
CA ALA A 101 11.87 -1.99 -8.01
C ALA A 101 11.55 -3.42 -7.55
N GLU A 102 12.55 -4.28 -7.50
CA GLU A 102 12.40 -5.66 -7.03
C GLU A 102 12.86 -5.80 -5.57
N PHE A 103 12.06 -6.48 -4.76
CA PHE A 103 12.33 -6.80 -3.36
C PHE A 103 11.96 -8.25 -3.11
N GLU A 104 12.92 -9.08 -2.66
CA GLU A 104 12.66 -10.49 -2.31
C GLU A 104 12.08 -11.32 -3.47
N GLY A 105 12.37 -10.93 -4.72
CA GLY A 105 11.82 -11.55 -5.93
C GLY A 105 10.44 -11.04 -6.34
N GLU A 106 9.89 -10.07 -5.61
CA GLU A 106 8.62 -9.42 -5.88
C GLU A 106 8.82 -8.01 -6.48
N THR A 107 8.08 -7.69 -7.53
CA THR A 107 8.10 -6.38 -8.19
C THR A 107 7.08 -5.47 -7.52
N ILE A 108 7.59 -4.41 -6.90
CA ILE A 108 6.79 -3.36 -6.28
C ILE A 108 6.84 -2.13 -7.18
N GLY A 109 5.70 -1.49 -7.37
CA GLY A 109 5.62 -0.26 -8.14
C GLY A 109 4.76 0.81 -7.49
N VAL A 110 5.02 2.04 -7.92
CA VAL A 110 4.26 3.22 -7.54
C VAL A 110 3.90 3.98 -8.81
N ASN A 111 2.60 4.20 -9.02
CA ASN A 111 2.08 4.92 -10.19
C ASN A 111 1.31 6.16 -9.78
N ALA A 112 1.41 7.22 -10.58
CA ALA A 112 0.55 8.38 -10.45
C ALA A 112 -0.83 8.11 -11.08
N MET A 113 -1.89 8.51 -10.38
CA MET A 113 -3.28 8.39 -10.82
C MET A 113 -3.96 9.75 -10.90
N MET A 114 -4.78 9.94 -11.95
CA MET A 114 -5.68 11.10 -12.05
C MET A 114 -6.98 10.91 -11.27
N HIS A 115 -7.41 9.66 -11.10
CA HIS A 115 -8.64 9.27 -10.42
C HIS A 115 -8.30 8.17 -9.43
N CYS A 116 -8.17 8.54 -8.16
CA CYS A 116 -7.83 7.68 -7.05
C CYS A 116 -9.03 7.65 -6.12
N CYS A 117 -9.60 6.46 -5.92
CA CYS A 117 -10.77 6.19 -5.06
C CYS A 117 -12.09 6.84 -5.53
N THR A 118 -12.05 8.03 -6.14
CA THR A 118 -13.19 8.76 -6.70
C THR A 118 -12.76 9.61 -7.90
N GLU A 119 -13.73 10.11 -8.66
CA GLU A 119 -13.50 10.92 -9.85
C GLU A 119 -12.77 12.22 -9.50
N ASN A 120 -11.83 12.64 -10.36
CA ASN A 120 -11.05 13.87 -10.25
C ASN A 120 -10.24 14.06 -8.95
N VAL A 121 -10.04 12.99 -8.16
CA VAL A 121 -9.12 13.01 -7.02
C VAL A 121 -7.78 12.39 -7.43
N PRO A 122 -6.68 13.17 -7.53
CA PRO A 122 -5.39 12.61 -7.86
C PRO A 122 -4.82 11.80 -6.69
N GLY A 123 -4.05 10.78 -7.01
CA GLY A 123 -3.50 9.84 -6.02
C GLY A 123 -2.31 9.07 -6.54
N LEU A 124 -1.84 8.16 -5.70
CA LEU A 124 -0.82 7.18 -6.04
C LEU A 124 -1.39 5.77 -5.88
N ASN A 125 -0.95 4.88 -6.75
CA ASN A 125 -1.24 3.46 -6.75
C ASN A 125 0.04 2.72 -6.39
N ILE A 126 0.08 2.09 -5.22
CA ILE A 126 1.18 1.22 -4.81
C ILE A 126 0.75 -0.22 -5.07
N TRP A 127 1.55 -0.98 -5.79
CA TRP A 127 1.14 -2.31 -6.23
C TRP A 127 2.24 -3.35 -6.07
N ASN A 128 1.81 -4.59 -5.87
CA ASN A 128 2.66 -5.77 -5.88
C ASN A 128 2.31 -6.66 -7.07
N GLY A 129 3.23 -6.73 -8.03
CA GLY A 129 3.04 -7.45 -9.30
C GLY A 129 3.07 -8.96 -9.17
N ASN A 130 3.55 -9.47 -8.05
CA ASN A 130 3.82 -10.89 -7.84
C ASN A 130 2.84 -11.53 -6.86
N ARG A 131 1.82 -10.81 -6.38
CA ARG A 131 0.79 -11.35 -5.49
C ARG A 131 -0.60 -11.18 -6.08
N LYS A 132 -1.42 -12.23 -5.96
CA LYS A 132 -2.81 -12.24 -6.41
C LYS A 132 -3.68 -11.52 -5.39
N ASP A 133 -4.61 -10.71 -5.87
CA ASP A 133 -5.61 -10.07 -5.03
C ASP A 133 -6.58 -11.10 -4.44
N TYR A 134 -7.12 -10.82 -3.24
CA TYR A 134 -7.98 -11.75 -2.50
C TYR A 134 -9.42 -11.84 -3.03
N ILE A 135 -9.79 -11.03 -4.03
CA ILE A 135 -11.16 -10.94 -4.56
C ILE A 135 -11.26 -11.66 -5.90
N ALA A 136 -10.44 -11.27 -6.88
CA ALA A 136 -10.42 -11.79 -8.25
C ALA A 136 -9.32 -12.84 -8.48
N SER A 137 -8.40 -13.03 -7.53
CA SER A 137 -7.32 -14.01 -7.61
C SER A 137 -6.40 -13.78 -8.83
N ILE A 138 -6.19 -12.51 -9.21
CA ILE A 138 -5.29 -12.09 -10.27
C ILE A 138 -4.27 -11.07 -9.75
N THR A 139 -3.15 -10.92 -10.46
CA THR A 139 -2.18 -9.85 -10.15
C THR A 139 -2.59 -8.54 -10.83
N PRO A 140 -2.17 -7.38 -10.32
CA PRO A 140 -1.44 -7.17 -9.06
C PRO A 140 -2.36 -6.99 -7.84
N GLN A 141 -1.81 -7.11 -6.63
CA GLN A 141 -2.40 -6.49 -5.44
C GLN A 141 -2.15 -4.98 -5.48
N VAL A 142 -3.11 -4.19 -4.99
CA VAL A 142 -3.14 -2.74 -5.15
C VAL A 142 -3.52 -2.06 -3.84
N TRP A 143 -2.85 -0.95 -3.55
CA TRP A 143 -3.22 0.00 -2.52
C TRP A 143 -3.24 1.42 -3.10
N ASP A 144 -4.43 2.02 -3.12
CA ASP A 144 -4.66 3.36 -3.65
C ASP A 144 -4.66 4.39 -2.53
N ILE A 145 -3.96 5.51 -2.73
CA ILE A 145 -3.84 6.58 -1.74
C ILE A 145 -4.01 7.95 -2.42
N PRO A 146 -5.07 8.70 -2.08
CA PRO A 146 -5.20 10.09 -2.52
C PRO A 146 -4.02 10.96 -2.10
N ILE A 147 -3.62 11.91 -2.96
CA ILE A 147 -2.50 12.82 -2.66
C ILE A 147 -2.76 13.66 -1.42
N HIS A 148 -4.00 14.09 -1.18
CA HIS A 148 -4.32 14.90 0.00
C HIS A 148 -4.03 14.14 1.29
N MET A 149 -4.45 12.87 1.41
CA MET A 149 -4.15 12.03 2.58
C MET A 149 -2.64 11.90 2.85
N LEU A 150 -1.82 11.75 1.79
CA LEU A 150 -0.36 11.72 1.92
C LEU A 150 0.18 13.05 2.48
N LYS A 151 -0.34 14.19 2.01
CA LYS A 151 0.05 15.53 2.48
C LYS A 151 -0.46 15.84 3.88
N ASP A 152 -1.60 15.27 4.26
CA ASP A 152 -2.28 15.51 5.53
C ASP A 152 -1.77 14.60 6.67
N GLY A 153 -0.60 13.97 6.48
CA GLY A 153 0.13 13.27 7.54
C GLY A 153 0.38 11.78 7.29
N LEU A 154 -0.32 11.14 6.34
CA LEU A 154 -0.09 9.71 6.09
C LEU A 154 1.35 9.42 5.62
N LEU A 155 1.97 10.32 4.84
CA LEU A 155 3.36 10.15 4.44
C LEU A 155 4.32 10.21 5.64
N ASP A 156 4.05 11.06 6.64
CA ASP A 156 4.87 11.17 7.84
C ASP A 156 4.75 9.91 8.72
N GLU A 157 3.55 9.34 8.83
CA GLU A 157 3.34 8.05 9.49
C GLU A 157 4.10 6.93 8.78
N LEU A 158 4.06 6.88 7.44
CA LEU A 158 4.81 5.89 6.65
C LEU A 158 6.33 6.06 6.83
N LYS A 159 6.82 7.30 6.87
CA LYS A 159 8.23 7.61 7.19
C LYS A 159 8.61 7.12 8.59
N ALA A 160 7.73 7.32 9.58
CA ALA A 160 7.97 6.85 10.94
C ALA A 160 8.05 5.32 11.02
N ILE A 161 7.16 4.61 10.31
CA ILE A 161 7.19 3.14 10.20
C ILE A 161 8.46 2.68 9.49
N ALA A 162 8.82 3.29 8.36
CA ALA A 162 10.04 2.98 7.61
C ALA A 162 11.29 3.12 8.50
N LYS A 163 11.40 4.23 9.24
CA LYS A 163 12.51 4.47 10.17
C LYS A 163 12.57 3.45 11.30
N LYS A 164 11.42 3.06 11.87
CA LYS A 164 11.37 2.00 12.89
C LYS A 164 11.86 0.67 12.33
N TYR A 165 11.49 0.34 11.09
CA TYR A 165 11.95 -0.86 10.39
C TYR A 165 13.47 -0.86 10.17
N GLU A 166 14.02 0.23 9.62
CA GLU A 166 15.46 0.36 9.37
C GLU A 166 16.30 0.24 10.65
N ASN A 167 15.76 0.71 11.78
CA ASN A 167 16.41 0.62 13.09
C ASN A 167 16.19 -0.73 13.80
N GLY A 168 15.43 -1.67 13.22
CA GLY A 168 15.11 -2.95 13.85
C GLY A 168 14.20 -2.84 15.09
N THR A 169 13.39 -1.78 15.15
CA THR A 169 12.49 -1.45 16.29
C THR A 169 11.01 -1.58 15.94
N LEU A 170 10.70 -2.05 14.73
CA LEU A 170 9.33 -2.30 14.26
C LEU A 170 8.82 -3.65 14.74
#